data_AF-A0A967H3E6-F1
#
_entry.id   AF-A0A967H3E6-F1
#
_cell.length_a   1.000
_cell.length_b   1.000
_cell.length_c   1.000
_cell.angle_alpha   90.00
_cell.angle_beta   90.00
_cell.angle_gamma   90.00
#
_symmetry.space_group_name_H-M   'P 1'
#
loop_
_entity.id
_entity.type
_entity.pdbx_description
1 polymer ?
#
loop_
_entity_poly.entity_id
_entity_poly.type
_entity_poly.pdbx_seq_one_letter_code
_entity_poly.pdbx_strand_id
1 'polypeptide(L)'
;VTDDQKLSVKAGRSRFSLATLPSNEFPNLEEATGNVSFSINQGYLKSVIDRTGFAMAQQDVRFYLNGMLFEVSTNLLRAVSTDGHRLALCNAEIQLEV
;
A
#
# COMPACT_ATOMS: atom_id res chain seq x y z
N VAL A 1 14.99 -6.87 -22.84
CA VAL A 1 14.01 -7.40 -23.81
C VAL A 1 14.77 -7.57 -25.11
N THR A 2 15.00 -8.80 -25.56
CA THR A 2 15.64 -9.07 -26.85
C THR A 2 14.56 -9.07 -27.93
N ASP A 3 14.86 -8.45 -29.07
CA ASP A 3 14.15 -8.18 -30.34
C ASP A 3 12.81 -8.88 -30.76
N ASP A 4 12.25 -9.84 -30.01
CA ASP A 4 11.18 -10.75 -30.46
C ASP A 4 9.92 -10.80 -29.55
N GLN A 5 9.63 -9.75 -28.79
CA GLN A 5 8.49 -9.72 -27.83
C GLN A 5 8.46 -10.91 -26.85
N LYS A 6 9.63 -11.44 -26.52
CA LYS A 6 9.78 -12.58 -25.62
C LYS A 6 10.84 -12.32 -24.56
N LEU A 7 10.54 -12.72 -23.33
CA LEU A 7 11.48 -12.75 -22.22
C LEU A 7 12.05 -14.16 -22.07
N SER A 8 13.37 -14.29 -22.21
CA SER A 8 14.07 -15.54 -21.93
C SER A 8 14.48 -15.62 -20.46
N VAL A 9 13.99 -16.64 -19.75
CA VAL A 9 14.37 -16.90 -18.35
C VAL A 9 15.20 -18.19 -18.30
N LYS A 10 16.38 -18.14 -17.68
CA LYS A 10 17.27 -19.28 -17.51
C LYS A 10 17.58 -19.49 -16.03
N ALA A 11 17.43 -20.72 -15.55
CA ALA A 11 17.76 -21.10 -14.18
C ALA A 11 18.40 -22.50 -14.17
N GLY A 12 19.71 -22.55 -13.97
CA GLY A 12 20.48 -23.79 -14.14
C GLY A 12 20.30 -24.37 -15.55
N ARG A 13 19.77 -25.60 -15.64
CA ARG A 13 19.48 -26.28 -16.92
C ARG A 13 18.10 -25.93 -17.50
N SER A 14 17.25 -25.25 -16.76
CA SER A 14 15.91 -24.88 -17.20
C SER A 14 15.94 -23.61 -18.03
N ARG A 15 15.18 -23.61 -19.14
CA ARG A 15 15.03 -22.46 -20.04
C ARG A 15 13.56 -22.26 -20.39
N PHE A 16 13.06 -21.06 -20.16
CA PHE A 16 11.69 -20.65 -20.48
C PHE A 16 11.70 -19.46 -21.44
N SER A 17 10.63 -19.35 -22.22
CA SER A 17 10.35 -18.21 -23.09
C SER A 17 8.94 -17.73 -22.79
N LEU A 18 8.81 -16.50 -22.30
CA LEU A 18 7.54 -15.88 -21.94
C LEU A 18 7.18 -14.82 -22.97
N ALA A 19 5.93 -14.79 -23.45
CA ALA A 19 5.45 -13.67 -24.26
C ALA A 19 5.39 -12.39 -23.41
N THR A 20 5.73 -11.25 -24.01
CA THR A 20 5.73 -9.94 -23.33
C THR A 20 4.82 -8.96 -24.03
N LEU A 21 4.26 -8.01 -23.28
CA LEU A 21 3.64 -6.80 -23.82
C LEU A 21 4.67 -5.65 -23.84
N PRO A 22 4.52 -4.68 -24.76
CA PRO A 22 5.32 -3.46 -24.77
C PRO A 22 5.24 -2.70 -23.44
N SER A 23 6.38 -2.23 -22.91
CA SER A 23 6.40 -1.53 -21.62
C SER A 23 5.66 -0.19 -21.64
N ASN A 24 5.52 0.44 -22.81
CA ASN A 24 4.78 1.69 -23.00
C ASN A 24 3.25 1.51 -22.97
N GLU A 25 2.74 0.27 -23.00
CA GLU A 25 1.32 -0.02 -22.75
C GLU A 25 1.02 -0.11 -21.24
N PHE A 26 2.04 -0.22 -20.40
CA PHE A 26 1.87 -0.20 -18.96
C PHE A 26 1.61 1.23 -18.48
N PRO A 27 0.58 1.49 -17.65
CA PRO A 27 0.26 2.83 -17.21
C PRO A 27 1.39 3.42 -16.37
N ASN A 28 1.75 4.67 -16.65
CA ASN A 28 2.67 5.41 -15.81
C ASN A 28 2.00 5.71 -14.47
N LEU A 29 2.70 5.42 -13.38
CA LEU A 29 2.35 5.91 -12.06
C LEU A 29 2.87 7.34 -11.95
N GLU A 30 1.99 8.30 -11.73
CA GLU A 30 2.41 9.65 -11.35
C GLU A 30 3.03 9.62 -9.96
N GLU A 31 4.17 10.30 -9.76
CA GLU A 31 4.73 10.47 -8.43
C GLU A 31 3.81 11.36 -7.60
N ALA A 32 3.33 10.84 -6.48
CA ALA A 32 2.54 11.62 -5.55
C ALA A 32 3.42 12.68 -4.87
N THR A 33 3.14 13.96 -5.11
CA THR A 33 3.70 15.06 -4.32
C THR A 33 3.02 15.11 -2.96
N GLY A 34 3.58 14.39 -1.99
CA GLY A 34 3.12 14.45 -0.60
C GLY A 34 3.62 15.70 0.10
N ASN A 35 2.76 16.36 0.88
CA ASN A 35 3.15 17.50 1.71
C ASN A 35 3.78 17.10 3.05
N VAL A 36 3.74 15.80 3.41
CA VAL A 36 4.19 15.25 4.70
C VAL A 36 4.94 13.95 4.45
N SER A 37 6.12 13.83 5.05
CA SER A 37 6.96 12.63 5.03
C SER A 37 7.51 12.33 6.41
N PHE A 38 7.57 11.06 6.78
CA PHE A 38 8.18 10.61 8.03
C PHE A 38 8.65 9.17 7.91
N SER A 39 9.52 8.76 8.84
CA SER A 39 9.96 7.37 8.97
C SER A 39 9.22 6.67 10.11
N ILE A 40 8.89 5.39 9.92
CA ILE A 40 8.26 4.54 10.94
C ILE A 40 8.85 3.13 10.87
N ASN A 41 8.97 2.47 12.02
CA ASN A 41 9.31 1.05 12.05
C ASN A 41 8.20 0.22 11.36
N GLN A 42 8.58 -0.66 10.44
CA GLN A 42 7.63 -1.49 9.68
C GLN A 42 6.74 -2.36 10.59
N GLY A 43 7.25 -2.83 11.73
CA GLY A 43 6.48 -3.59 12.71
C GLY A 43 5.38 -2.76 13.39
N TYR A 44 5.63 -1.48 13.65
CA TYR A 44 4.61 -0.56 14.17
C TYR A 44 3.55 -0.24 13.11
N LEU A 45 3.95 0.02 11.87
CA LEU A 45 3.02 0.21 10.76
C LEU A 45 2.14 -1.04 10.56
N LYS A 46 2.73 -2.23 10.56
CA LYS A 46 1.99 -3.48 10.47
C LYS A 46 1.02 -3.64 11.64
N SER A 47 1.46 -3.35 12.87
CA SER A 47 0.61 -3.45 14.06
C SER A 47 -0.62 -2.55 13.98
N VAL A 48 -0.50 -1.30 13.54
CA VAL A 48 -1.67 -0.40 13.42
C VAL A 48 -2.65 -0.89 12.35
N ILE A 49 -2.14 -1.43 11.24
CA ILE A 49 -2.97 -2.02 10.18
C ILE A 49 -3.72 -3.26 10.70
N ASP A 50 -3.01 -4.22 11.28
CA ASP A 50 -3.59 -5.47 11.78
C ASP A 50 -4.65 -5.22 12.87
N ARG A 51 -4.41 -4.24 13.75
CA ARG A 51 -5.32 -3.91 14.86
C ARG A 51 -6.58 -3.18 14.44
N THR A 52 -6.61 -2.61 13.24
CA THR A 52 -7.75 -1.78 12.81
C THR A 52 -8.45 -2.35 11.59
N GLY A 53 -7.73 -2.88 10.60
CA GLY A 53 -8.26 -3.21 9.28
C GLY A 53 -9.49 -4.13 9.25
N PHE A 54 -9.71 -4.96 10.27
CA PHE A 54 -10.91 -5.81 10.37
C PHE A 54 -12.23 -5.02 10.50
N ALA A 55 -12.15 -3.74 10.88
CA ALA A 55 -13.31 -2.85 11.01
C ALA A 55 -13.61 -2.06 9.73
N MET A 56 -12.82 -2.20 8.66
CA MET A 56 -13.16 -1.60 7.35
C MET A 56 -14.42 -2.24 6.76
N ALA A 57 -15.20 -1.45 6.04
CA ALA A 57 -16.30 -1.97 5.24
C ALA A 57 -15.76 -2.71 4.00
N GLN A 58 -16.58 -3.61 3.44
CA GLN A 58 -16.28 -4.30 2.19
C GLN A 58 -17.37 -3.98 1.18
N GLN A 59 -16.99 -3.31 0.08
CA GLN A 59 -17.89 -2.92 -1.01
C GLN A 59 -19.10 -2.09 -0.54
N ASP A 60 -18.93 -1.24 0.49
CA ASP A 60 -19.95 -0.30 0.94
C ASP A 60 -20.09 0.85 -0.07
N VAL A 61 -21.32 1.34 -0.24
CA VAL A 61 -21.64 2.50 -1.10
C VAL A 61 -20.93 3.77 -0.63
N ARG A 62 -20.66 3.88 0.66
CA ARG A 62 -19.83 4.90 1.28
C ARG A 62 -18.38 4.52 1.09
N PHE A 63 -17.83 4.84 -0.08
CA PHE A 63 -16.47 4.44 -0.48
C PHE A 63 -15.37 4.80 0.54
N TYR A 64 -15.55 5.87 1.32
CA TYR A 64 -14.62 6.28 2.37
C TYR A 64 -14.55 5.30 3.57
N LEU A 65 -15.48 4.35 3.69
CA LEU A 65 -15.43 3.27 4.67
C LEU A 65 -14.72 2.01 4.18
N ASN A 66 -14.47 1.89 2.87
CA ASN A 66 -13.78 0.75 2.25
C ASN A 66 -12.25 0.85 2.40
N GLY A 67 -11.79 1.63 3.37
CA GLY A 67 -10.38 1.93 3.59
C GLY A 67 -10.11 2.32 5.04
N MET A 68 -8.84 2.59 5.30
CA MET A 68 -8.34 2.98 6.61
C MET A 68 -7.93 4.45 6.56
N LEU A 69 -8.39 5.22 7.54
CA LEU A 69 -7.89 6.57 7.75
C LEU A 69 -6.53 6.50 8.43
N PHE A 70 -5.53 7.16 7.83
CA PHE A 70 -4.31 7.54 8.52
C PHE A 70 -4.34 9.03 8.84
N GLU A 71 -4.35 9.34 10.14
CA GLU A 71 -4.21 10.69 10.66
C GLU A 71 -2.80 10.85 11.22
N VAL A 72 -2.07 11.84 10.71
CA VAL A 72 -0.71 12.17 11.15
C VAL A 72 -0.78 13.47 11.94
N SER A 73 -0.27 13.44 13.17
CA SER A 73 -0.11 14.60 14.05
C SER A 73 1.27 14.57 14.69
N THR A 74 1.65 15.61 15.46
CA THR A 74 2.97 15.71 16.07
C THR A 74 3.34 14.42 16.83
N ASN A 75 4.29 13.68 16.27
CA ASN A 75 4.81 12.40 16.77
C ASN A 75 3.80 11.25 16.89
N LEU A 76 2.65 11.30 16.19
CA LEU A 76 1.63 10.26 16.26
C LEU A 76 1.07 9.93 14.87
N LEU A 77 1.05 8.64 14.55
CA LEU A 77 0.23 8.05 13.50
C LEU A 77 -0.99 7.39 14.14
N ARG A 78 -2.18 7.82 13.77
CA ARG A 78 -3.44 7.16 14.14
C ARG A 78 -4.04 6.46 12.93
N ALA A 79 -4.36 5.18 13.09
CA ALA A 79 -5.14 4.40 12.16
C ALA A 79 -6.59 4.26 12.68
N VAL A 80 -7.57 4.54 11.83
CA VAL A 80 -9.00 4.37 12.14
C VAL A 80 -9.70 3.65 11.00
N SER A 81 -10.58 2.72 11.33
CA SER A 81 -11.49 2.10 10.35
C SER A 81 -12.83 1.76 10.99
N THR A 82 -13.89 1.78 10.18
CA THR A 82 -15.26 1.51 10.62
C THR A 82 -16.11 1.08 9.42
N ASP A 83 -17.09 0.20 9.68
CA ASP A 83 -18.10 -0.24 8.72
C ASP A 83 -19.47 0.43 9.00
N GLY A 84 -19.51 1.34 9.97
CA GLY A 84 -20.73 1.97 10.46
C GLY A 84 -21.43 1.19 11.58
N HIS A 85 -20.99 -0.04 11.88
CA HIS A 85 -21.50 -0.85 12.99
C HIS A 85 -20.45 -1.03 14.09
N ARG A 86 -19.18 -1.15 13.72
CA ARG A 86 -18.04 -1.23 14.65
C ARG A 86 -16.91 -0.32 14.19
N LEU A 87 -16.11 0.13 15.15
CA LEU A 87 -14.96 0.98 14.91
C LEU A 87 -13.73 0.41 15.61
N ALA A 88 -12.59 0.46 14.94
CA ALA A 88 -11.29 0.16 15.52
C ALA A 88 -10.33 1.34 15.33
N LEU A 89 -9.57 1.64 16.39
CA LEU A 89 -8.58 2.72 16.42
C LEU A 89 -7.29 2.20 17.05
N CYS A 90 -6.16 2.54 16.43
CA CYS A 90 -4.84 2.25 16.98
C CYS A 90 -3.89 3.42 16.71
N ASN A 91 -3.05 3.74 17.71
CA ASN A 91 -2.03 4.76 17.59
C ASN A 91 -0.64 4.09 17.55
N ALA A 92 0.27 4.69 16.80
CA ALA A 92 1.70 4.42 16.84
C ALA A 92 2.46 5.74 17.00
N GLU A 93 3.51 5.72 17.82
CA GLU A 93 4.46 6.83 17.90
C GLU A 93 5.29 6.87 16.61
N ILE A 94 5.47 8.08 16.09
CA ILE A 94 6.32 8.37 14.94
C ILE A 94 7.23 9.54 15.28
N GLN A 95 8.29 9.72 14.49
CA GLN A 95 9.09 10.95 14.53
C GLN A 95 8.84 11.69 13.22
N LEU A 96 8.20 12.86 13.32
CA LEU A 96 8.08 13.76 12.18
C LEU A 96 9.35 14.61 12.11
N GLU A 97 10.09 14.47 11.02
CA GLU A 97 11.11 15.44 10.64
C GLU A 97 10.36 16.66 10.09
N VAL A 98 10.37 17.77 10.84
CA VAL A 98 9.77 19.06 10.45
C VAL A 98 10.76 19.83 9.57
#